data_AF-A0AAN7AT25-F1
#
_entry.id   AF-A0AAN7AT25-F1
#
_cell.length_a   1.000
_cell.length_b   1.000
_cell.length_c   1.000
_cell.angle_alpha   90.00
_cell.angle_beta   90.00
_cell.angle_gamma   90.00
#
_symmetry.space_group_name_H-M   'P 1'
#
loop_
_entity.id
_entity.type
_entity.pdbx_description
1 polymer ?
#
loop_
_entity_poly.entity_id
_entity_poly.type
_entity_poly.pdbx_seq_one_letter_code
_entity_poly.pdbx_strand_id
1 'polypeptide(L)'
;MARQRKDPVTKVRLRQPDRSGPKEKTLLEIAQEKNLFAEAQKRQDALNKKARRSETNDDDSSDEEEEEEEASLSPTVERFLETMLWTTCLSMLHFTLDVLVQHQYSADRVVWPKVWMRFFQALLVFGLLVYNLHPHHSKTTLVPGLPLRFQSTVRQSIFFVCSVCAGCYMIYITNTFGYLAVMKQAPSLGCLWVWSVIELELPWAVVSLAVAGGFLWFNGYDIK
;
A
#
# COMPACT_ATOMS: atom_id res chain seq x y z
N MET A 1 75.43 23.81 -17.97
CA MET A 1 75.27 22.45 -17.41
C MET A 1 73.83 22.00 -17.62
N ALA A 2 73.57 21.18 -18.65
CA ALA A 2 72.24 20.67 -18.97
C ALA A 2 72.10 19.24 -18.42
N ARG A 3 71.09 19.01 -17.58
CA ARG A 3 70.76 17.71 -16.99
C ARG A 3 70.41 16.70 -18.09
N GLN A 4 71.19 15.62 -18.23
CA GLN A 4 70.82 14.45 -19.02
C GLN A 4 69.51 13.84 -18.46
N ARG A 5 68.47 13.76 -19.29
CA ARG A 5 67.28 12.95 -19.00
C ARG A 5 67.64 11.48 -19.23
N LYS A 6 67.45 10.67 -18.18
CA LYS A 6 67.53 9.21 -18.20
C LYS A 6 66.63 8.61 -19.28
N ASP A 7 67.14 7.54 -19.88
CA ASP A 7 66.58 6.76 -20.98
C ASP A 7 65.12 6.31 -20.78
N PRO A 8 64.35 6.10 -21.87
CA PRO A 8 62.96 5.68 -21.77
C PRO A 8 62.86 4.29 -21.15
N VAL A 9 62.02 4.22 -20.11
CA VAL A 9 61.64 3.02 -19.38
C VAL A 9 61.27 1.89 -20.35
N THR A 10 61.84 0.71 -20.08
CA THR A 10 61.61 -0.59 -20.69
C THR A 10 60.22 -0.72 -21.32
N LYS A 11 60.21 -1.07 -22.62
CA LYS A 11 59.01 -1.35 -23.42
C LYS A 11 58.32 -2.62 -22.89
N VAL A 12 57.56 -2.50 -21.79
CA VAL A 12 56.76 -3.61 -21.26
C VAL A 12 55.69 -3.94 -22.29
N ARG A 13 55.76 -5.13 -22.89
CA ARG A 13 54.74 -5.60 -23.84
C ARG A 13 53.43 -5.84 -23.08
N LEU A 14 52.43 -5.00 -23.34
CA LEU A 14 51.08 -5.18 -22.81
C LEU A 14 50.48 -6.45 -23.42
N ARG A 15 50.29 -7.48 -22.59
CA ARG A 15 49.64 -8.73 -22.99
C ARG A 15 48.15 -8.44 -23.12
N GLN A 16 47.58 -8.62 -24.30
CA GLN A 16 46.15 -8.44 -24.48
C GLN A 16 45.38 -9.54 -23.72
N PRO A 17 44.19 -9.23 -23.15
CA PRO A 17 43.33 -10.24 -22.54
C PRO A 17 42.98 -11.30 -23.59
N ASP A 18 42.95 -12.56 -23.15
CA ASP A 18 42.56 -13.66 -24.02
C ASP A 18 41.11 -13.45 -24.48
N ARG A 19 40.92 -13.35 -25.80
CA ARG A 19 39.61 -13.25 -26.46
C ARG A 19 39.14 -14.60 -26.98
N SER A 20 39.80 -15.70 -26.61
CA SER A 20 39.27 -17.03 -26.85
C SER A 20 37.88 -17.09 -26.19
N GLY A 21 36.87 -17.44 -26.98
CA GLY A 21 35.52 -17.62 -26.47
C GLY A 21 35.46 -18.64 -25.32
N PRO A 22 34.34 -18.71 -24.61
CA PRO A 22 34.17 -19.63 -23.49
C PRO A 22 34.48 -21.07 -23.92
N LYS A 23 35.34 -21.73 -23.15
CA LYS A 23 35.74 -23.14 -23.39
C LYS A 23 34.71 -24.13 -22.86
N GLU A 24 33.84 -23.66 -21.99
CA GLU A 24 32.74 -24.41 -21.40
C GLU A 24 31.43 -23.99 -22.05
N LYS A 25 30.42 -24.87 -21.97
CA LYS A 25 29.10 -24.60 -22.52
C LYS A 25 28.57 -23.27 -21.99
N THR A 26 28.10 -22.43 -22.90
CA THR A 26 27.54 -21.14 -22.53
C THR A 26 26.21 -21.33 -21.79
N LEU A 27 25.85 -20.37 -20.94
CA LEU A 27 24.55 -20.40 -20.26
C LEU A 27 23.38 -20.44 -21.26
N LEU A 28 23.56 -19.84 -22.44
CA LEU A 28 22.60 -19.90 -23.54
C LEU A 28 22.47 -21.32 -24.11
N GLU A 29 23.60 -22.00 -24.33
CA GLU A 29 23.60 -23.39 -24.80
C GLU A 29 22.99 -24.33 -23.75
N ILE A 30 23.30 -24.14 -22.46
CA ILE A 30 22.68 -24.93 -21.37
C ILE A 30 21.17 -24.67 -21.31
N ALA A 31 20.73 -23.42 -21.48
CA ALA A 31 19.32 -23.06 -21.51
C ALA A 31 18.60 -23.68 -22.71
N GLN A 32 19.28 -23.74 -23.87
CA GLN A 32 18.78 -24.35 -25.09
C GLN A 32 18.75 -25.89 -24.99
N GLU A 33 19.77 -26.53 -24.40
CA GLU A 33 19.79 -27.97 -24.10
C GLU A 33 18.63 -28.38 -23.20
N LYS A 34 18.28 -27.53 -22.24
CA LYS A 34 17.19 -27.76 -21.28
C LYS A 34 15.83 -27.25 -21.76
N ASN A 35 15.72 -26.73 -22.99
CA ASN A 35 14.48 -26.16 -23.55
C ASN A 35 13.80 -25.07 -22.68
N LEU A 36 14.55 -24.36 -21.85
CA LEU A 36 14.01 -23.34 -20.93
C LEU A 36 13.28 -22.20 -21.65
N PHE A 37 13.68 -21.86 -22.88
CA PHE A 37 13.01 -20.82 -23.66
C PHE A 37 11.60 -21.23 -24.10
N ALA A 38 11.42 -22.50 -24.47
CA ALA A 38 10.11 -23.02 -24.84
C ALA A 38 9.18 -23.12 -23.62
N GLU A 39 9.72 -23.50 -22.47
CA GLU A 39 9.01 -23.52 -21.19
C GLU A 39 8.61 -22.10 -20.74
N ALA A 40 9.53 -21.14 -20.81
CA ALA A 40 9.24 -19.74 -20.50
C ALA A 40 8.18 -19.16 -21.43
N GLN A 41 8.23 -19.48 -22.74
CA GLN A 41 7.24 -19.05 -23.70
C GLN A 41 5.86 -19.65 -23.42
N LYS A 42 5.79 -20.96 -23.12
CA LYS A 42 4.54 -21.62 -22.69
C LYS A 42 3.97 -20.99 -21.42
N ARG A 43 4.82 -20.69 -20.43
CA ARG A 43 4.41 -20.01 -19.19
C ARG A 43 3.86 -18.62 -19.48
N GLN A 44 4.51 -17.86 -20.35
CA GLN A 44 4.07 -16.52 -20.72
C GLN A 44 2.75 -16.54 -21.51
N ASP A 45 2.57 -17.53 -22.39
CA ASP A 45 1.31 -17.75 -23.11
C ASP A 45 0.17 -18.15 -22.16
N ALA A 46 0.45 -18.99 -21.15
CA ALA A 46 -0.51 -19.37 -20.11
C ALA A 46 -0.94 -18.16 -19.27
N LEU A 47 0.01 -17.31 -18.86
CA LEU A 47 -0.26 -16.06 -18.13
C LEU A 47 -1.07 -15.08 -18.96
N ASN A 48 -0.73 -14.90 -20.25
CA ASN A 48 -1.49 -14.05 -21.17
C ASN A 48 -2.91 -14.58 -21.41
N LYS A 49 -3.08 -15.91 -21.50
CA LYS A 49 -4.40 -16.54 -21.60
C LYS A 49 -5.22 -16.33 -20.33
N LYS A 50 -4.62 -16.47 -19.15
CA LYS A 50 -5.27 -16.19 -17.85
C LYS A 50 -5.66 -14.71 -17.71
N ALA A 51 -4.80 -13.80 -18.14
CA ALA A 51 -5.10 -12.36 -18.17
C ALA A 51 -6.30 -12.05 -19.09
N ARG A 52 -6.32 -12.61 -20.30
CA ARG A 52 -7.44 -12.45 -21.24
C ARG A 52 -8.74 -13.08 -20.76
N ARG A 53 -8.67 -14.23 -20.08
CA ARG A 53 -9.84 -14.91 -19.49
C ARG A 53 -10.39 -14.15 -18.28
N SER A 54 -9.57 -13.33 -17.60
CA SER A 54 -10.01 -12.42 -16.53
C SER A 54 -10.75 -11.17 -17.05
N GLU A 55 -10.52 -10.77 -18.31
CA GLU A 55 -11.22 -9.62 -18.93
C GLU A 55 -12.60 -9.99 -19.52
N THR A 56 -12.86 -11.28 -19.79
CA THR A 56 -14.17 -11.76 -20.26
C THR A 56 -14.84 -12.52 -19.13
N ASN A 57 -15.86 -11.91 -18.50
CA ASN A 57 -16.75 -12.63 -17.57
C ASN A 57 -17.31 -13.87 -18.28
N ASP A 58 -16.94 -15.07 -17.85
CA ASP A 58 -17.87 -16.19 -17.73
C ASP A 58 -17.28 -17.34 -16.92
N ASP A 59 -18.22 -18.00 -16.26
CA ASP A 59 -18.15 -19.03 -15.24
C ASP A 59 -17.52 -20.35 -15.71
N ASP A 60 -17.09 -21.14 -14.72
CA ASP A 60 -16.94 -22.60 -14.72
C ASP A 60 -15.65 -23.32 -15.20
N SER A 61 -15.43 -24.43 -14.47
CA SER A 61 -14.59 -25.62 -14.60
C SER A 61 -13.10 -25.56 -14.28
N SER A 62 -12.80 -26.01 -13.05
CA SER A 62 -11.78 -26.99 -12.66
C SER A 62 -10.78 -27.45 -13.72
N ASP A 63 -9.49 -27.32 -13.42
CA ASP A 63 -8.56 -28.45 -13.44
C ASP A 63 -7.32 -28.11 -12.62
N GLU A 64 -6.95 -29.08 -11.78
CA GLU A 64 -5.76 -29.13 -10.93
C GLU A 64 -4.52 -29.38 -11.79
N GLU A 65 -3.55 -28.49 -11.76
CA GLU A 65 -2.14 -28.85 -12.01
C GLU A 65 -1.27 -28.12 -10.99
N GLU A 66 -0.83 -28.88 -9.98
CA GLU A 66 0.23 -28.52 -9.05
C GLU A 66 1.59 -28.57 -9.78
N GLU A 67 2.17 -27.42 -10.09
CA GLU A 67 3.60 -27.31 -10.43
C GLU A 67 4.18 -26.12 -9.67
N GLU A 68 5.04 -26.42 -8.69
CA GLU A 68 5.93 -25.53 -7.91
C GLU A 68 5.90 -24.02 -8.25
N GLU A 69 4.78 -23.38 -7.94
CA GLU A 69 4.64 -21.91 -7.93
C GLU A 69 5.24 -21.41 -6.62
N GLU A 70 6.03 -20.33 -6.66
CA GLU A 70 6.14 -19.44 -5.50
C GLU A 70 4.70 -19.16 -5.04
N ALA A 71 4.29 -19.75 -3.91
CA ALA A 71 2.88 -19.97 -3.55
C ALA A 71 2.03 -18.71 -3.76
N SER A 72 1.48 -18.57 -4.97
CA SER A 72 0.69 -17.43 -5.35
C SER A 72 -0.71 -17.73 -4.82
N LEU A 73 -0.99 -17.23 -3.62
CA LEU A 73 -2.25 -17.48 -2.93
C LEU A 73 -3.41 -17.11 -3.85
N SER A 74 -4.53 -17.83 -3.72
CA SER A 74 -5.77 -17.50 -4.44
C SER A 74 -6.08 -16.00 -4.30
N PRO A 75 -6.50 -15.29 -5.37
CA PRO A 75 -6.75 -13.84 -5.32
C PRO A 75 -7.68 -13.39 -4.18
N THR A 76 -8.62 -14.26 -3.78
CA THR A 76 -9.52 -14.01 -2.66
C THR A 76 -8.80 -14.11 -1.31
N VAL A 77 -7.86 -15.04 -1.17
CA VAL A 77 -7.03 -15.22 0.02
C VAL A 77 -6.05 -14.06 0.15
N GLU A 78 -5.39 -13.65 -0.93
CA GLU A 78 -4.54 -12.46 -0.96
C GLU A 78 -5.30 -11.22 -0.49
N ARG A 79 -6.49 -10.97 -1.06
CA ARG A 79 -7.39 -9.89 -0.64
C ARG A 79 -7.78 -9.98 0.84
N PHE A 80 -8.13 -11.16 1.31
CA PHE A 80 -8.53 -11.36 2.71
C PHE A 80 -7.36 -11.10 3.66
N LEU A 81 -6.17 -11.62 3.37
CA LEU A 81 -4.98 -11.45 4.20
C LEU A 81 -4.51 -9.98 4.20
N GLU A 82 -4.49 -9.32 3.05
CA GLU A 82 -4.18 -7.89 2.95
C GLU A 82 -5.18 -7.06 3.77
N THR A 83 -6.48 -7.35 3.63
CA THR A 83 -7.53 -6.69 4.42
C THR A 83 -7.33 -6.95 5.92
N MET A 84 -7.08 -8.20 6.32
CA MET A 84 -6.80 -8.56 7.71
C MET A 84 -5.59 -7.81 8.28
N LEU A 85 -4.53 -7.63 7.49
CA LEU A 85 -3.34 -6.89 7.89
C LEU A 85 -3.69 -5.42 8.15
N TRP A 86 -4.29 -4.75 7.16
CA TRP A 86 -4.67 -3.34 7.28
C TRP A 86 -5.65 -3.07 8.42
N THR A 87 -6.64 -3.94 8.57
CA THR A 87 -7.67 -3.84 9.61
C THR A 87 -7.10 -4.08 10.99
N THR A 88 -6.15 -5.00 11.13
CA THR A 88 -5.43 -5.22 12.40
C THR A 88 -4.61 -3.98 12.76
N CYS A 89 -3.88 -3.40 11.82
CA CYS A 89 -3.11 -2.17 12.03
C CYS A 89 -4.00 -1.00 12.45
N LEU A 90 -5.10 -0.76 11.72
CA LEU A 90 -6.05 0.32 12.04
C LEU A 90 -6.78 0.09 13.37
N SER A 91 -7.19 -1.14 13.66
CA SER A 91 -7.83 -1.48 14.93
C SER A 91 -6.89 -1.27 16.12
N MET A 92 -5.60 -1.60 15.96
CA MET A 92 -4.59 -1.34 16.98
C MET A 92 -4.34 0.16 17.16
N LEU A 93 -4.28 0.94 16.08
CA LEU A 93 -4.16 2.39 16.14
C LEU A 93 -5.40 3.03 16.81
N HIS A 94 -6.60 2.55 16.51
CA HIS A 94 -7.82 2.98 17.18
C HIS A 94 -7.79 2.66 18.68
N PHE A 95 -7.37 1.45 19.05
CA PHE A 95 -7.25 1.04 20.45
C PHE A 95 -6.28 1.95 21.21
N THR A 96 -5.09 2.22 20.65
CA THR A 96 -4.11 3.08 21.30
C THR A 96 -4.62 4.51 21.44
N LEU A 97 -5.24 5.08 20.41
CA LEU A 97 -5.85 6.40 20.50
C LEU A 97 -7.00 6.45 21.54
N ASP A 98 -7.87 5.43 21.59
CA ASP A 98 -8.97 5.37 22.56
C ASP A 98 -8.43 5.30 24.01
N VAL A 99 -7.39 4.51 24.25
CA VAL A 99 -6.72 4.43 25.56
C VAL A 99 -6.02 5.75 25.91
N LEU A 100 -5.29 6.36 24.97
CA LEU A 100 -4.59 7.64 25.20
C LEU A 100 -5.57 8.76 25.53
N VAL A 101 -6.66 8.88 24.77
CA VAL A 101 -7.68 9.90 24.97
C VAL A 101 -8.40 9.69 26.31
N GLN A 102 -8.71 8.46 26.69
CA GLN A 102 -9.25 8.17 28.02
C GLN A 102 -8.26 8.52 29.13
N HIS A 103 -6.96 8.23 28.93
CA HIS A 103 -5.93 8.60 29.90
C HIS A 103 -5.72 10.13 30.01
N GLN A 104 -5.86 10.87 28.89
CA GLN A 104 -5.71 12.33 28.86
C GLN A 104 -6.90 13.07 29.49
N TYR A 105 -8.12 12.57 29.30
CA TYR A 105 -9.35 13.29 29.68
C TYR A 105 -10.16 12.62 30.81
N SER A 106 -9.81 11.42 31.26
CA SER A 106 -10.47 10.71 32.35
C SER A 106 -9.43 10.18 33.33
N ALA A 107 -9.06 11.03 34.29
CA ALA A 107 -7.95 10.83 35.21
C ALA A 107 -8.03 9.55 36.09
N ASP A 108 -9.19 8.88 36.24
CA ASP A 108 -9.33 7.86 37.30
C ASP A 108 -9.96 6.50 36.97
N ARG A 109 -10.65 6.26 35.84
CA ARG A 109 -11.19 4.89 35.52
C ARG A 109 -11.34 4.60 34.03
N VAL A 110 -10.34 3.95 33.43
CA VAL A 110 -10.51 3.23 32.16
C VAL A 110 -11.48 2.06 32.39
N VAL A 111 -12.63 2.08 31.71
CA VAL A 111 -13.60 1.00 31.78
C VAL A 111 -13.27 -0.03 30.70
N TRP A 112 -12.35 -0.93 31.01
CA TRP A 112 -11.85 -1.96 30.09
C TRP A 112 -12.91 -2.71 29.28
N PRO A 113 -14.06 -3.13 29.84
CA PRO A 113 -15.09 -3.80 29.04
C PRO A 113 -15.64 -2.94 27.90
N LYS A 114 -15.76 -1.62 28.11
CA LYS A 114 -16.23 -0.69 27.08
C LYS A 114 -15.17 -0.45 26.01
N VAL A 115 -13.89 -0.41 26.40
CA VAL A 115 -12.75 -0.30 25.47
C VAL A 115 -12.71 -1.51 24.53
N TRP A 116 -12.78 -2.72 25.09
CA TRP A 116 -12.83 -3.95 24.29
C TRP A 116 -14.03 -3.97 23.34
N MET A 117 -15.21 -3.56 23.80
CA MET A 117 -16.40 -3.47 22.94
C MET A 117 -16.18 -2.52 21.77
N ARG A 118 -15.59 -1.34 22.01
CA ARG A 118 -15.26 -0.37 20.96
C ARG A 118 -14.18 -0.87 20.02
N PHE A 119 -13.18 -1.59 20.52
CA PHE A 119 -12.16 -2.21 19.71
C PHE A 119 -12.76 -3.23 18.73
N PHE A 120 -13.61 -4.15 19.19
CA PHE A 120 -14.25 -5.11 18.29
C PHE A 120 -15.20 -4.44 17.28
N GLN A 121 -15.92 -3.40 17.72
CA GLN A 121 -16.74 -2.59 16.81
C GLN A 121 -15.87 -1.92 15.74
N ALA A 122 -14.74 -1.31 16.14
CA ALA A 122 -13.79 -0.69 15.23
C ALA A 122 -13.19 -1.71 14.26
N LEU A 123 -12.81 -2.90 14.75
CA LEU A 123 -12.30 -3.99 13.92
C LEU A 123 -13.32 -4.40 12.85
N LEU A 124 -14.60 -4.54 13.19
CA LEU A 124 -15.64 -4.86 12.23
C LEU A 124 -15.86 -3.74 11.20
N VAL A 125 -15.96 -2.49 11.67
CA VAL A 125 -16.23 -1.33 10.82
C VAL A 125 -15.07 -1.04 9.87
N PHE A 126 -13.84 -1.00 10.39
CA PHE A 126 -12.64 -0.88 9.55
C PHE A 126 -12.46 -2.11 8.68
N GLY A 127 -12.79 -3.31 9.18
CA GLY A 127 -12.91 -4.55 8.42
C GLY A 127 -13.67 -4.37 7.12
N LEU A 128 -14.92 -3.92 7.26
CA LEU A 128 -15.81 -3.66 6.14
C LEU A 128 -15.27 -2.54 5.24
N LEU A 129 -14.84 -1.42 5.81
CA LEU A 129 -14.37 -0.27 5.05
C LEU A 129 -13.13 -0.62 4.21
N VAL A 130 -12.11 -1.23 4.81
CA VAL A 130 -10.90 -1.67 4.10
C VAL A 130 -11.24 -2.72 3.07
N TYR A 131 -12.06 -3.73 3.40
CA TYR A 131 -12.43 -4.75 2.43
C TYR A 131 -13.08 -4.16 1.16
N ASN A 132 -13.87 -3.09 1.30
CA ASN A 132 -14.60 -2.48 0.19
C ASN A 132 -13.82 -1.38 -0.55
N LEU A 133 -13.07 -0.53 0.18
CA LEU A 133 -12.44 0.67 -0.40
C LEU A 133 -10.94 0.51 -0.66
N HIS A 134 -10.26 -0.43 0.00
CA HIS A 134 -8.82 -0.64 -0.17
C HIS A 134 -8.52 -1.21 -1.57
N PRO A 135 -7.52 -0.70 -2.30
CA PRO A 135 -7.18 -1.21 -3.62
C PRO A 135 -6.50 -2.57 -3.49
N HIS A 136 -7.22 -3.64 -3.83
CA HIS A 136 -6.59 -4.94 -4.02
C HIS A 136 -5.90 -4.99 -5.38
N HIS A 137 -4.64 -5.44 -5.39
CA HIS A 137 -3.85 -5.66 -6.61
C HIS A 137 -4.58 -6.54 -7.64
N SER A 138 -5.45 -7.44 -7.17
CA SER A 138 -6.04 -8.49 -8.00
C SER A 138 -7.31 -8.07 -8.75
N LYS A 139 -8.11 -7.08 -8.28
CA LYS A 139 -9.28 -6.50 -9.00
C LYS A 139 -9.63 -5.08 -8.53
N THR A 140 -9.55 -4.09 -9.43
CA THR A 140 -9.81 -2.66 -9.13
C THR A 140 -11.28 -2.23 -9.32
N THR A 141 -12.25 -3.14 -9.31
CA THR A 141 -13.65 -2.80 -9.61
C THR A 141 -14.38 -2.27 -8.37
N LEU A 142 -14.20 -0.99 -8.03
CA LEU A 142 -14.82 -0.35 -6.85
C LEU A 142 -16.34 -0.13 -7.00
N VAL A 143 -16.81 0.11 -8.23
CA VAL A 143 -18.23 0.33 -8.54
C VAL A 143 -18.64 -0.58 -9.70
N PRO A 144 -19.62 -1.49 -9.51
CA PRO A 144 -20.10 -2.34 -10.59
C PRO A 144 -20.74 -1.45 -11.66
N GLY A 145 -20.16 -1.43 -12.86
CA GLY A 145 -20.68 -0.71 -14.02
C GLY A 145 -19.94 0.56 -14.45
N LEU A 146 -18.90 1.01 -13.72
CA LEU A 146 -18.03 2.10 -14.21
C LEU A 146 -16.83 1.58 -15.02
N PRO A 147 -16.41 2.28 -16.09
CA PRO A 147 -15.21 1.92 -16.83
C PRO A 147 -13.96 2.08 -15.96
N LEU A 148 -13.03 1.12 -16.03
CA LEU A 148 -11.79 1.02 -15.24
C LEU A 148 -10.96 2.31 -15.19
N ARG A 149 -10.95 3.10 -16.28
CA ARG A 149 -10.22 4.38 -16.37
C ARG A 149 -10.65 5.43 -15.35
N PHE A 150 -11.92 5.43 -14.93
CA PHE A 150 -12.45 6.41 -13.98
C PHE A 150 -12.43 5.89 -12.54
N GLN A 151 -12.27 4.59 -12.33
CA GLN A 151 -12.32 3.99 -11.00
C GLN A 151 -11.15 4.48 -10.11
N SER A 152 -9.96 4.66 -10.68
CA SER A 152 -8.81 5.23 -9.96
C SER A 152 -9.07 6.68 -9.53
N THR A 153 -9.56 7.52 -10.44
CA THR A 153 -9.87 8.94 -10.15
C THR A 153 -11.00 9.08 -9.14
N VAL A 154 -12.05 8.28 -9.26
CA VAL A 154 -13.18 8.28 -8.31
C VAL A 154 -12.68 7.87 -6.93
N ARG A 155 -11.87 6.81 -6.81
CA ARG A 155 -11.28 6.39 -5.54
C ARG A 155 -10.45 7.50 -4.90
N GLN A 156 -9.51 8.08 -5.65
CA GLN A 156 -8.69 9.20 -5.19
C GLN A 156 -9.56 10.39 -4.74
N SER A 157 -10.64 10.70 -5.46
CA SER A 157 -11.56 11.78 -5.07
C SER A 157 -12.31 11.47 -3.78
N ILE A 158 -12.73 10.21 -3.56
CA ILE A 158 -13.42 9.79 -2.33
C ILE A 158 -12.48 9.95 -1.14
N PHE A 159 -11.24 9.46 -1.24
CA PHE A 159 -10.27 9.60 -0.16
C PHE A 159 -9.83 11.05 0.06
N PHE A 160 -9.77 11.87 -1.00
CA PHE A 160 -9.47 13.29 -0.88
C PHE A 160 -10.57 14.02 -0.10
N VAL A 161 -11.83 13.84 -0.48
CA VAL A 161 -12.99 14.42 0.22
C VAL A 161 -13.06 13.89 1.66
N CYS A 162 -12.87 12.59 1.86
CA CYS A 162 -12.85 11.97 3.18
C CYS A 162 -11.76 12.58 4.06
N SER A 163 -10.54 12.75 3.54
CA SER A 163 -9.41 13.37 4.24
C SER A 163 -9.70 14.82 4.64
N VAL A 164 -10.20 15.64 3.71
CA VAL A 164 -10.52 17.05 3.97
C VAL A 164 -11.66 17.17 4.98
N CYS A 165 -12.75 16.41 4.79
CA CYS A 165 -13.89 16.42 5.70
C CYS A 165 -13.51 15.92 7.10
N ALA A 166 -12.80 14.80 7.20
CA ALA A 166 -12.38 14.22 8.47
C ALA A 166 -11.40 15.14 9.20
N GLY A 167 -10.40 15.70 8.50
CA GLY A 167 -9.44 16.64 9.06
C GLY A 167 -10.08 17.94 9.55
N CYS A 168 -10.91 18.59 8.72
CA CYS A 168 -11.61 19.81 9.12
C CYS A 168 -12.61 19.56 10.26
N TYR A 169 -13.35 18.45 10.22
CA TYR A 169 -14.27 18.07 11.28
C TYR A 169 -13.54 17.72 12.59
N MET A 170 -12.36 17.10 12.52
CA MET A 170 -11.51 16.81 13.68
C MET A 170 -11.02 18.11 14.32
N ILE A 171 -10.57 19.08 13.53
CA ILE A 171 -10.17 20.41 14.04
C ILE A 171 -11.38 21.14 14.64
N TYR A 172 -12.53 21.07 13.99
CA TYR A 172 -13.76 21.70 14.48
C TYR A 172 -14.21 21.09 15.81
N ILE A 173 -14.19 19.76 15.95
CA ILE A 173 -14.70 19.10 17.14
C ILE A 173 -13.82 19.36 18.36
N THR A 174 -12.50 19.33 18.20
CA THR A 174 -11.54 19.55 19.29
C THR A 174 -11.57 20.98 19.81
N ASN A 175 -11.88 21.96 18.96
CA ASN A 175 -11.94 23.37 19.34
C ASN A 175 -13.33 23.83 19.82
N THR A 176 -14.42 23.18 19.38
CA THR A 176 -15.78 23.67 19.62
C THR A 176 -16.52 22.91 20.71
N PHE A 177 -16.26 21.61 20.88
CA PHE A 177 -17.04 20.78 21.80
C PHE A 177 -16.28 20.45 23.08
N GLY A 178 -17.05 20.20 24.14
CA GLY A 178 -16.49 19.76 25.42
C GLY A 178 -15.83 18.37 25.33
N TYR A 179 -14.97 18.09 26.31
CA TYR A 179 -14.11 16.90 26.35
C TYR A 179 -14.84 15.56 26.13
N LEU A 180 -16.09 15.41 26.59
CA LEU A 180 -16.87 14.17 26.41
C LEU A 180 -17.21 13.86 24.94
N ALA A 181 -17.44 14.88 24.13
CA ALA A 181 -17.73 14.70 22.71
C ALA A 181 -16.45 14.34 21.95
N VAL A 182 -15.36 15.06 22.26
CA VAL A 182 -14.02 14.81 21.70
C VAL A 182 -13.58 13.38 22.04
N MET A 183 -13.72 12.96 23.29
CA MET A 183 -13.33 11.61 23.73
C MET A 183 -14.06 10.48 23.00
N LYS A 184 -15.32 10.69 22.60
CA LYS A 184 -16.11 9.66 21.91
C LYS A 184 -15.83 9.57 20.42
N GLN A 185 -15.43 10.66 19.77
CA GLN A 185 -15.34 10.75 18.31
C GLN A 185 -13.90 10.88 17.79
N ALA A 186 -12.99 11.47 18.57
CA ALA A 186 -11.62 11.71 18.13
C ALA A 186 -10.85 10.44 17.76
N PRO A 187 -10.91 9.32 18.53
CA PRO A 187 -10.14 8.12 18.18
C PRO A 187 -10.51 7.55 16.82
N SER A 188 -11.81 7.40 16.52
CA SER A 188 -12.30 6.85 15.25
C SER A 188 -12.13 7.82 14.09
N LEU A 189 -12.40 9.12 14.31
CA LEU A 189 -12.22 10.14 13.29
C LEU A 189 -10.74 10.33 12.92
N GLY A 190 -9.84 10.26 13.91
CA GLY A 190 -8.39 10.30 13.70
C GLY A 190 -7.90 9.11 12.88
N CYS A 191 -8.37 7.90 13.18
CA CYS A 191 -8.05 6.71 12.37
C CYS A 191 -8.52 6.86 10.92
N LEU A 192 -9.76 7.31 10.72
CA LEU A 192 -10.31 7.51 9.37
C LEU A 192 -9.54 8.58 8.60
N TRP A 193 -9.14 9.67 9.26
CA TRP A 193 -8.36 10.73 8.63
C TRP A 193 -6.97 10.24 8.23
N VAL A 194 -6.24 9.58 9.14
CA VAL A 194 -4.92 9.00 8.86
C VAL A 194 -4.98 7.98 7.73
N TRP A 195 -5.97 7.08 7.76
CA TRP A 195 -6.18 6.10 6.70
C TRP A 195 -6.42 6.77 5.35
N SER A 196 -7.28 7.80 5.31
CA SER A 196 -7.57 8.54 4.08
C SER A 196 -6.34 9.25 3.51
N VAL A 197 -5.44 9.76 4.37
CA VAL A 197 -4.20 10.41 3.95
C VAL A 197 -3.18 9.41 3.41
N ILE A 198 -3.06 8.23 4.01
CA ILE A 198 -2.12 7.18 3.58
C ILE A 198 -2.51 6.63 2.20
N GLU A 199 -3.80 6.57 1.91
CA GLU A 199 -4.33 6.01 0.66
C GLU A 199 -4.29 7.01 -0.52
N LEU A 200 -4.08 8.30 -0.24
CA LEU A 200 -3.94 9.34 -1.27
C LEU A 200 -2.57 9.28 -1.93
N GLU A 201 -2.50 9.63 -3.22
CA GLU A 201 -1.21 9.91 -3.84
C GLU A 201 -0.56 11.13 -3.17
N LEU A 202 0.77 11.10 -3.03
CA LEU A 202 1.57 12.13 -2.37
C LEU A 202 1.15 13.59 -2.66
N PRO A 203 0.94 14.03 -3.92
CA PRO A 203 0.51 15.42 -4.17
C PRO A 203 -0.87 15.72 -3.58
N TRP A 204 -1.83 14.82 -3.72
CA TRP A 204 -3.19 15.00 -3.21
C TRP A 204 -3.23 14.94 -1.68
N ALA A 205 -2.41 14.09 -1.07
CA ALA A 205 -2.22 14.04 0.37
C ALA A 205 -1.74 15.40 0.91
N VAL A 206 -0.69 15.98 0.30
CA VAL A 206 -0.15 17.28 0.68
C VAL A 206 -1.20 18.38 0.53
N VAL A 207 -1.95 18.40 -0.59
CA VAL A 207 -3.02 19.37 -0.80
C VAL A 207 -4.12 19.22 0.25
N SER A 208 -4.55 18.00 0.59
CA SER A 208 -5.60 17.77 1.59
C SER A 208 -5.18 18.26 2.98
N LEU A 209 -3.91 18.07 3.35
CA LEU A 209 -3.34 18.56 4.61
C LEU A 209 -3.19 20.08 4.61
N ALA A 210 -2.78 20.67 3.47
CA ALA A 210 -2.71 22.12 3.32
C ALA A 210 -4.09 22.77 3.48
N VAL A 211 -5.15 22.15 2.96
CA VAL A 211 -6.53 22.59 3.15
C VAL A 211 -6.94 22.53 4.63
N ALA A 212 -6.64 21.42 5.32
CA ALA A 212 -6.93 21.28 6.75
C ALA A 212 -6.15 22.30 7.60
N GLY A 213 -4.88 22.54 7.28
CA GLY A 213 -4.06 23.56 7.94
C GLY A 213 -4.54 24.99 7.64
N GLY A 214 -4.95 25.26 6.40
CA GLY A 214 -5.58 26.52 6.03
C GLY A 214 -6.88 26.75 6.80
N PHE A 215 -7.72 25.72 6.94
CA PHE A 215 -8.95 25.78 7.73
C PHE A 215 -8.69 26.11 9.20
N LEU A 216 -7.62 25.56 9.79
CA LEU A 216 -7.19 25.91 11.15
C LEU A 216 -6.82 27.40 11.24
N TRP A 217 -6.04 27.90 10.28
CA TRP A 217 -5.59 29.30 10.25
C TRP A 217 -6.75 30.28 10.05
N PHE A 218 -7.67 30.00 9.11
CA PHE A 218 -8.82 30.87 8.83
C PHE A 218 -9.79 31.00 10.01
N ASN A 219 -9.99 29.92 10.78
CA ASN A 219 -10.88 29.96 11.94
C ASN A 219 -10.21 30.52 13.20
N GLY A 220 -8.90 30.84 13.15
CA GLY A 220 -8.18 31.42 14.28
C GLY A 220 -8.15 30.51 15.51
N TYR A 221 -8.22 29.18 15.31
CA TYR A 221 -8.10 28.23 16.41
C TYR A 221 -6.68 28.30 16.98
N ASP A 222 -6.55 28.84 18.18
CA ASP A 222 -5.28 28.99 18.89
C ASP A 222 -4.84 27.62 19.43
N ILE A 223 -3.62 27.19 19.05
CA ILE A 223 -3.01 25.97 19.60
C ILE A 223 -2.44 26.38 20.96
N LYS A 224 -3.26 26.25 22.01
CA LYS A 224 -2.80 26.40 23.40
C LYS A 224 -2.18 25.13 23.94
#